data_AF-A0A932L5K1-F1
#
_entry.id   AF-A0A932L5K1-F1
#
_cell.length_a   1.000
_cell.length_b   1.000
_cell.length_c   1.000
_cell.angle_alpha   90.00
_cell.angle_beta   90.00
_cell.angle_gamma   90.00
#
_symmetry.space_group_name_H-M   'P 1'
#
loop_
_entity.id
_entity.type
_entity.pdbx_description
1 polymer ?
#
loop_
_entity_poly.entity_id
_entity_poly.type
_entity_poly.pdbx_seq_one_letter_code
_entity_poly.pdbx_strand_id
1 'polypeptide(L)'
;MARPSPPAETAEITALRALAWVVSDEDRAMRFLALTGCDAETLRKRAGEADVLGAVLDFLLEDESSLLAFADSVDLPAQAVAMARIALPGAMPR
;
A
#
# COMPACT_ATOMS: atom_id res chain seq x y z
N MET A 1 -2.03 -12.80 25.02
CA MET A 1 -2.35 -13.70 23.89
C MET A 1 -1.79 -13.04 22.64
N ALA A 2 -0.55 -13.39 22.27
CA ALA A 2 0.12 -12.83 21.10
C ALA A 2 -0.56 -13.42 19.86
N ARG A 3 -1.21 -12.57 19.06
CA ARG A 3 -1.73 -13.00 17.75
C ARG A 3 -0.51 -13.34 16.90
N PRO A 4 -0.43 -14.51 16.26
CA PRO A 4 0.71 -14.86 15.42
C PRO A 4 0.83 -13.80 14.33
N SER A 5 1.95 -13.07 14.30
CA SER A 5 2.31 -12.25 13.15
C SER A 5 2.34 -13.16 11.92
N PRO A 6 1.74 -12.76 10.78
CA PRO A 6 2.01 -13.44 9.52
C PRO A 6 3.53 -13.44 9.28
N PRO A 7 4.09 -14.45 8.60
CA PRO A 7 5.53 -14.62 8.45
C PRO A 7 6.21 -13.36 7.91
N ALA A 8 7.00 -12.74 8.80
CA ALA A 8 8.18 -11.86 8.65
C ALA A 8 8.26 -10.78 7.56
N GLU A 9 7.19 -10.42 6.87
CA GLU A 9 7.17 -9.17 6.09
C GLU A 9 6.49 -8.07 6.92
N THR A 10 7.26 -7.03 7.26
CA THR A 10 6.74 -5.86 8.00
C THR A 10 5.69 -5.15 7.15
N ALA A 11 4.67 -4.57 7.79
CA ALA A 11 3.64 -3.77 7.12
C ALA A 11 4.22 -2.70 6.17
N GLU A 12 5.35 -2.09 6.55
CA GLU A 12 6.11 -1.15 5.72
C GLU A 12 6.64 -1.80 4.43
N ILE A 13 7.13 -3.04 4.49
CA ILE A 13 7.63 -3.75 3.31
C ILE A 13 6.47 -4.08 2.36
N THR A 14 5.34 -4.55 2.89
CA THR A 14 4.13 -4.78 2.07
C THR A 14 3.67 -3.49 1.40
N ALA A 15 3.67 -2.36 2.11
CA ALA A 15 3.34 -1.05 1.54
C ALA A 15 4.36 -0.58 0.50
N LEU A 16 5.65 -0.81 0.71
CA LEU A 16 6.70 -0.50 -0.28
C LEU A 16 6.55 -1.35 -1.55
N ARG A 17 6.21 -2.64 -1.42
CA ARG A 17 5.91 -3.52 -2.55
C ARG A 17 4.67 -3.04 -3.31
N ALA A 18 3.61 -2.65 -2.58
CA ALA A 18 2.42 -2.04 -3.16
C ALA A 18 2.76 -0.76 -3.93
N LEU A 19 3.56 0.12 -3.34
CA LEU A 19 4.02 1.35 -3.98
C LEU A 19 4.79 1.06 -5.25
N ALA A 20 5.73 0.12 -5.21
CA ALA A 20 6.47 -0.32 -6.38
C ALA A 20 5.55 -0.85 -7.48
N TRP A 21 4.54 -1.65 -7.14
CA TRP A 21 3.57 -2.21 -8.09
C TRP A 21 2.67 -1.14 -8.73
N VAL A 22 2.26 -0.13 -7.95
CA VAL A 22 1.49 1.02 -8.44
C VAL A 22 2.33 1.87 -9.39
N VAL A 23 3.57 2.22 -9.03
CA VAL A 23 4.43 3.06 -9.87
C VAL A 23 5.06 2.32 -11.06
N SER A 24 4.94 0.99 -11.12
CA SER A 24 5.39 0.18 -12.27
C SER A 24 4.46 0.30 -13.49
N ASP A 25 3.31 0.94 -13.35
CA ASP A 25 2.32 1.13 -14.40
C ASP A 25 1.82 2.56 -14.40
N GLU A 26 1.85 3.19 -15.58
CA GLU A 26 1.59 4.62 -15.71
C GLU A 26 0.15 4.98 -15.34
N ASP A 27 -0.83 4.14 -15.69
CA ASP A 27 -2.24 4.34 -15.36
C ASP A 27 -2.48 4.24 -13.85
N ARG A 28 -1.91 3.22 -13.19
CA ARG A 28 -1.99 3.09 -11.72
C ARG A 28 -1.29 4.25 -11.02
N ALA A 29 -0.09 4.63 -11.48
CA ALA A 29 0.65 5.75 -10.94
C ALA A 29 -0.13 7.06 -11.08
N MET A 30 -0.70 7.35 -12.25
CA MET A 30 -1.45 8.57 -12.50
C MET A 30 -2.71 8.65 -11.62
N ARG A 31 -3.45 7.54 -11.45
CA ARG A 31 -4.61 7.49 -10.54
C ARG A 31 -4.20 7.74 -9.09
N PHE A 32 -3.11 7.12 -8.63
CA PHE A 32 -2.62 7.30 -7.27
C PHE A 32 -2.12 8.73 -6.99
N LEU A 33 -1.41 9.34 -7.95
CA LEU A 33 -1.00 10.74 -7.86
C LEU A 33 -2.20 11.69 -7.84
N ALA A 34 -3.22 11.44 -8.66
CA ALA A 34 -4.46 12.20 -8.66
C ALA A 34 -5.21 12.10 -7.32
N LEU A 35 -5.22 10.92 -6.69
CA LEU A 35 -5.87 10.68 -5.41
C LEU A 35 -5.14 11.35 -4.24
N THR A 36 -3.80 11.27 -4.24
CA THR A 36 -2.97 11.84 -3.17
C THR A 36 -2.70 13.35 -3.35
N GLY A 37 -2.98 13.89 -4.53
CA GLY A 37 -2.63 15.26 -4.90
C GLY A 37 -1.12 15.51 -4.96
N CYS A 38 -0.31 14.45 -4.97
CA CYS A 38 1.15 14.53 -5.04
C CYS A 38 1.63 14.41 -6.49
N ASP A 39 2.75 15.03 -6.80
CA ASP A 39 3.53 14.77 -8.01
C ASP A 39 4.55 13.63 -7.80
N ALA A 40 5.05 13.05 -8.89
CA ALA A 40 5.97 11.92 -8.85
C ALA A 40 7.28 12.23 -8.09
N GLU A 41 7.76 13.48 -8.14
CA GLU A 41 8.96 13.88 -7.42
C GLU A 41 8.71 13.92 -5.91
N THR A 42 7.61 14.54 -5.48
CA THR A 42 7.17 14.58 -4.08
C THR A 42 6.91 13.17 -3.55
N LEU A 43 6.26 12.33 -4.35
CA LEU A 43 6.00 10.94 -3.98
C LEU A 43 7.31 10.17 -3.75
N ARG A 44 8.29 10.31 -4.65
CA ARG A 44 9.60 9.65 -4.51
C ARG A 44 10.35 10.11 -3.25
N LYS A 45 10.28 11.41 -2.91
CA LYS A 45 10.89 11.95 -1.69
C LYS A 45 10.23 11.44 -0.41
N ARG A 46 8.92 11.20 -0.45
CA ARG A 46 8.10 10.77 0.69
C ARG A 46 7.79 9.28 0.71
N ALA A 47 8.37 8.48 -0.20
CA ALA A 47 8.05 7.06 -0.36
C ALA A 47 8.29 6.21 0.90
N GLY A 48 9.19 6.65 1.79
CA GLY A 48 9.45 5.99 3.09
C GLY A 48 8.58 6.50 4.24
N GLU A 49 7.72 7.49 4.02
CA GLU A 49 6.89 8.06 5.07
C GLU A 49 5.66 7.18 5.31
N ALA A 50 5.32 6.94 6.58
CA ALA A 50 4.17 6.11 6.95
C ALA A 50 2.84 6.60 6.34
N ASP A 51 2.66 7.91 6.16
CA ASP A 51 1.49 8.47 5.47
C ASP A 51 1.38 8.00 4.01
N VAL A 52 2.49 7.97 3.26
CA VAL A 52 2.50 7.52 1.86
C VAL A 52 2.29 6.01 1.77
N LEU A 53 2.95 5.27 2.66
CA LEU A 53 2.78 3.82 2.78
C LEU A 53 1.34 3.44 3.19
N GLY A 54 0.70 4.23 4.05
CA GLY A 54 -0.71 4.09 4.38
C GLY A 54 -1.61 4.39 3.18
N ALA A 55 -1.35 5.49 2.48
CA ALA A 55 -2.15 5.92 1.32
C ALA A 55 -2.13 4.92 0.17
N VAL A 56 -0.99 4.28 -0.13
CA VAL A 56 -0.93 3.27 -1.20
C VAL A 56 -1.72 2.01 -0.84
N LEU A 57 -1.69 1.60 0.43
CA LEU A 57 -2.50 0.47 0.87
C LEU A 57 -3.99 0.83 0.84
N ASP A 58 -4.37 2.06 1.21
CA ASP A 58 -5.74 2.59 1.09
C ASP A 58 -6.22 2.53 -0.36
N PHE A 59 -5.41 3.04 -1.30
CA PHE A 59 -5.69 3.01 -2.73
C PHE A 59 -5.94 1.59 -3.26
N LEU A 60 -5.16 0.60 -2.81
CA LEU A 60 -5.41 -0.79 -3.17
C LEU A 60 -6.71 -1.30 -2.54
N LEU A 61 -7.00 -0.97 -1.28
CA LEU A 61 -8.20 -1.42 -0.58
C LEU A 61 -9.50 -0.78 -1.09
N GLU A 62 -9.42 0.40 -1.72
CA GLU A 62 -10.56 1.07 -2.35
C GLU A 62 -10.99 0.40 -3.68
N ASP A 63 -10.07 -0.27 -4.39
CA ASP A 63 -10.34 -0.95 -5.66
C ASP A 63 -10.02 -2.45 -5.56
N GLU A 64 -11.07 -3.27 -5.42
CA GLU A 64 -10.92 -4.73 -5.28
C GLU A 64 -10.11 -5.37 -6.42
N SER A 65 -10.22 -4.84 -7.65
CA SER A 65 -9.46 -5.35 -8.81
C SER A 65 -7.95 -5.12 -8.63
N SER A 66 -7.55 -3.93 -8.19
CA SER A 66 -6.16 -3.60 -7.89
C SER A 66 -5.64 -4.36 -6.68
N LEU A 67 -6.47 -4.54 -5.64
CA LEU A 67 -6.12 -5.36 -4.48
C LEU A 67 -5.78 -6.80 -4.87
N LEU A 68 -6.67 -7.44 -5.65
CA LEU A 68 -6.48 -8.82 -6.08
C LEU A 68 -5.31 -8.96 -7.04
N ALA A 69 -5.13 -8.02 -7.97
CA ALA A 69 -4.00 -8.04 -8.90
C ALA A 69 -2.66 -7.84 -8.21
N PHE A 70 -2.58 -6.94 -7.21
CA PHE A 70 -1.41 -6.80 -6.37
C PHE A 70 -1.15 -8.08 -5.59
N ALA A 71 -2.15 -8.56 -4.85
CA ALA A 71 -2.09 -9.78 -4.03
C ALA A 71 -1.57 -10.99 -4.82
N ASP A 72 -2.07 -11.20 -6.03
CA ASP A 72 -1.60 -12.22 -6.98
C ASP A 72 -0.12 -11.99 -7.36
N SER A 73 0.26 -10.76 -7.70
CA SER A 73 1.64 -10.44 -8.10
C SER A 73 2.69 -10.69 -7.01
N VAL A 74 2.29 -10.59 -5.74
CA VAL A 74 3.19 -10.74 -4.58
C VAL A 74 3.08 -12.08 -3.87
N ASP A 75 2.21 -12.96 -4.36
CA ASP A 75 1.82 -14.23 -3.71
C ASP A 75 1.39 -14.03 -2.25
N LEU A 76 0.58 -12.99 -2.00
CA LEU A 76 0.04 -12.68 -0.68
C LEU A 76 -1.49 -12.71 -0.70
N PRO A 77 -2.16 -13.14 0.39
CA PRO A 77 -3.60 -13.00 0.48
C PRO A 77 -3.97 -11.51 0.57
N ALA A 78 -5.06 -11.10 -0.06
CA ALA A 78 -5.61 -9.74 0.04
C ALA A 78 -5.79 -9.28 1.50
N GLN A 79 -6.12 -10.21 2.40
CA GLN A 79 -6.21 -9.97 3.84
C GLN A 79 -4.90 -9.44 4.45
N ALA A 80 -3.73 -9.83 3.93
CA ALA A 80 -2.43 -9.35 4.39
C ALA A 80 -2.25 -7.84 4.11
N VAL A 81 -2.79 -7.34 2.99
CA VAL A 81 -2.77 -5.92 2.62
C VAL A 81 -3.58 -5.11 3.63
N ALA A 82 -4.78 -5.59 3.98
CA ALA A 82 -5.62 -4.97 5.01
C ALA A 82 -4.94 -4.99 6.39
N MET A 83 -4.28 -6.09 6.75
CA MET A 83 -3.51 -6.17 8.01
C MET A 83 -2.31 -5.23 8.02
N ALA A 84 -1.61 -5.08 6.90
CA ALA A 84 -0.52 -4.12 6.76
C ALA A 84 -1.02 -2.69 6.97
N ARG A 85 -2.18 -2.33 6.39
CA ARG A 85 -2.77 -1.00 6.56
C ARG A 85 -3.09 -0.67 8.02
N ILE A 86 -3.62 -1.64 8.77
CA ILE A 86 -3.96 -1.51 10.19
C ILE A 86 -2.70 -1.42 11.07
N ALA A 87 -1.62 -2.09 10.66
CA ALA A 87 -0.35 -2.08 11.39
C ALA A 87 0.46 -0.79 11.20
N LEU A 88 0.21 -0.01 10.13
CA LEU A 88 0.88 1.26 9.89
C LEU A 88 0.29 2.41 10.74
N PRO A 89 1.14 3.27 11.34
CA PRO A 89 0.68 4.50 11.97
C PRO A 89 0.08 5.44 10.91
N GLY A 90 -0.94 6.22 11.29
CA GLY A 90 -1.70 7.04 10.32
C GLY A 90 -2.82 6.29 9.60
N ALA A 91 -3.20 5.08 10.06
CA ALA A 91 -4.56 4.56 9.87
C ALA A 91 -5.55 5.54 10.49
N MET A 92 -5.98 6.53 9.69
CA MET A 92 -6.94 7.53 10.15
C MET A 92 -8.18 6.81 10.69
N PRO A 93 -8.62 7.11 11.92
CA PRO A 93 -9.97 6.77 12.35
C PRO A 93 -10.90 7.65 11.52
N ARG A 94 -11.51 7.09 10.46
CA ARG A 94 -12.65 7.71 9.79
C ARG A 94 -13.94 7.15 10.39
#